data_AF-A0A955IHG4-F1
#
_entry.id   AF-A0A955IHG4-F1
#
_cell.length_a   1.000
_cell.length_b   1.000
_cell.length_c   1.000
_cell.angle_alpha   90.00
_cell.angle_beta   90.00
_cell.angle_gamma   90.00
#
_symmetry.space_group_name_H-M   'P 1'
#
loop_
_entity.id
_entity.type
_entity.pdbx_description
1 polymer ?
#
loop_
_entity_poly.entity_id
_entity_poly.type
_entity_poly.pdbx_seq_one_letter_code
_entity_poly.pdbx_strand_id
1 'polypeptide(L)'
;QWAVTAPIFVPMLMQVGYSPEVIQAAYRIGDSTTNIITPMMSYFGLILAVAARYQRNMGIGTLVSTMLPYSIAFLIGWMALFYMWVFVLGLPVGPGSPTHYTPGV
;
A
#
# COMPACT_ATOMS: atom_id res chain seq x y z
N GLN A 1 5.77 -4.34 9.77
CA GLN A 1 4.36 -4.75 9.95
C GLN A 1 4.05 -6.05 9.21
N TRP A 2 4.41 -6.17 7.93
CA TRP A 2 4.28 -7.42 7.15
C TRP A 2 4.65 -8.71 7.87
N ALA A 3 5.80 -8.76 8.55
CA ALA A 3 6.25 -9.97 9.26
C ALA A 3 5.25 -10.49 10.32
N VAL A 4 4.42 -9.61 10.89
CA VAL A 4 3.41 -9.95 11.90
C VAL A 4 2.07 -10.31 11.22
N THR A 5 1.70 -9.59 10.17
CA THR A 5 0.40 -9.77 9.50
C THR A 5 0.40 -10.90 8.48
N ALA A 6 1.54 -11.15 7.82
CA ALA A 6 1.66 -12.15 6.76
C ALA A 6 1.30 -13.58 7.21
N PRO A 7 1.79 -14.09 8.36
CA PRO A 7 1.46 -15.45 8.83
C PRO A 7 -0.03 -15.64 9.13
N ILE A 8 -0.80 -14.56 9.29
CA ILE A 8 -2.24 -14.60 9.57
C ILE A 8 -3.02 -14.47 8.25
N PHE A 9 -2.78 -13.40 7.48
CA PHE A 9 -3.59 -13.09 6.31
C PHE A 9 -3.21 -13.89 5.07
N VAL A 10 -1.93 -14.24 4.87
CA VAL A 10 -1.52 -14.99 3.68
C VAL A 10 -2.16 -16.38 3.64
N PRO A 11 -2.05 -17.21 4.69
CA PRO A 11 -2.71 -18.52 4.69
C PRO A 11 -4.24 -18.41 4.55
N MET A 12 -4.85 -17.42 5.22
CA MET A 12 -6.30 -17.21 5.15
C MET A 12 -6.76 -16.91 3.72
N LEU A 13 -6.09 -16.02 3.00
CA LEU A 13 -6.46 -15.64 1.63
C LEU A 13 -6.06 -16.70 0.60
N MET A 14 -5.04 -17.51 0.88
CA MET A 14 -4.73 -18.69 0.08
C MET A 14 -5.87 -19.72 0.10
N GLN A 15 -6.55 -19.92 1.24
CA GLN A 15 -7.71 -20.80 1.30
C GLN A 15 -8.90 -20.28 0.47
N VAL A 16 -8.96 -18.97 0.24
CA VAL A 16 -9.96 -18.33 -0.65
C VAL A 16 -9.56 -18.44 -2.12
N GLY A 17 -8.35 -18.93 -2.43
CA GLY A 17 -7.87 -19.19 -3.78
C GLY A 17 -6.99 -18.10 -4.39
N TYR A 18 -6.43 -17.21 -3.57
CA TYR A 18 -5.46 -16.19 -4.02
C TYR A 18 -4.02 -16.60 -3.73
N SER A 19 -3.12 -16.33 -4.67
CA SER A 19 -1.71 -16.63 -4.49
C SER A 19 -1.02 -15.67 -3.50
N PRO A 20 0.03 -16.11 -2.78
CA PRO A 20 0.82 -15.27 -1.89
C PRO A 20 1.35 -14.00 -2.56
N GLU A 21 1.68 -14.07 -3.85
CA GLU A 21 2.25 -12.98 -4.63
C GLU A 21 1.22 -11.87 -4.85
N VAL A 22 -0.03 -12.23 -5.15
CA VAL A 22 -1.14 -11.28 -5.28
C VAL A 22 -1.43 -10.60 -3.94
N ILE A 23 -1.42 -11.37 -2.86
CA ILE A 23 -1.64 -10.86 -1.50
C ILE A 23 -0.51 -9.89 -1.10
N GLN A 24 0.74 -10.23 -1.41
CA GLN A 24 1.89 -9.37 -1.16
C GLN A 24 1.83 -8.08 -1.98
N ALA A 25 1.41 -8.16 -3.24
CA ALA A 25 1.22 -6.98 -4.08
C ALA A 25 0.17 -6.03 -3.49
N ALA A 26 -0.98 -6.57 -3.04
CA ALA A 26 -2.01 -5.80 -2.36
C ALA A 26 -1.50 -5.14 -1.06
N TYR A 27 -0.72 -5.86 -0.24
CA TYR A 27 -0.12 -5.28 0.97
C TYR A 27 0.82 -4.11 0.65
N ARG A 28 1.67 -4.25 -0.38
CA ARG A 28 2.62 -3.19 -0.79
C ARG A 28 1.92 -1.91 -1.22
N ILE A 29 0.77 -2.03 -1.88
CA ILE A 29 -0.05 -0.89 -2.28
C ILE A 29 -0.54 -0.13 -1.04
N GLY A 30 -1.10 -0.83 -0.05
CA GLY A 30 -1.60 -0.21 1.18
C GLY A 30 -0.49 0.43 2.04
N ASP A 31 0.64 -0.27 2.19
CA ASP A 31 1.79 0.21 2.97
C ASP A 31 2.36 1.51 2.36
N SER A 32 2.52 1.57 1.04
CA SER A 32 3.09 2.75 0.38
C SER A 32 2.19 3.99 0.42
N THR A 33 0.89 3.82 0.22
CA THR A 33 -0.07 4.93 0.08
C THR A 33 -0.32 5.67 1.40
N THR A 34 -0.20 4.99 2.53
CA THR A 34 -0.48 5.53 3.88
C THR A 34 0.76 6.11 4.59
N ASN A 35 1.97 5.83 4.09
CA ASN A 35 3.22 6.37 4.67
C ASN A 35 3.26 7.90 4.69
N ILE A 36 2.69 8.57 3.67
CA ILE A 36 2.75 10.03 3.53
C ILE A 36 1.97 10.75 4.64
N ILE A 37 0.91 10.13 5.16
CA ILE A 37 0.05 10.72 6.22
C ILE A 37 0.44 10.27 7.63
N THR A 38 1.47 9.43 7.77
CA THR A 38 1.87 8.86 9.06
C THR A 38 2.94 9.73 9.73
N PRO A 39 2.64 10.41 10.86
CA PRO A 39 3.61 11.28 11.53
C PRO A 39 4.75 10.50 12.21
N MET A 40 4.56 9.20 12.41
CA MET A 40 5.53 8.30 13.04
C MET A 40 6.56 7.74 12.05
N MET A 41 6.51 8.10 10.77
CA MET A 41 7.54 7.65 9.82
C MET A 41 8.88 8.32 10.11
N SER A 42 9.99 7.60 9.95
CA SER A 42 11.34 8.08 10.30
C SER A 42 11.76 9.37 9.58
N TYR A 43 11.21 9.63 8.39
CA TYR A 43 11.54 10.82 7.59
C TYR A 43 10.66 12.04 7.87
N PHE A 44 9.60 11.89 8.68
CA PHE A 44 8.59 12.91 8.89
C PHE A 44 9.19 14.23 9.41
N GLY A 45 10.09 14.14 10.40
CA GLY A 45 10.75 15.30 10.99
C GLY A 45 11.56 16.11 9.97
N LEU A 46 12.25 15.44 9.03
CA LEU A 46 13.00 16.12 7.96
C LEU A 46 12.05 16.84 6.99
N ILE A 47 10.98 16.18 6.56
CA ILE A 47 9.99 16.77 5.66
C ILE A 47 9.34 17.99 6.31
N LEU A 48 8.92 17.86 7.57
CA LEU A 48 8.35 18.97 8.33
C LEU A 48 9.35 20.12 8.47
N ALA A 49 10.61 19.84 8.80
CA ALA A 49 11.65 20.86 8.94
C ALA A 49 11.96 21.58 7.62
N VAL A 50 11.87 20.90 6.47
CA VAL A 50 12.02 21.54 5.15
C VAL A 50 10.78 22.37 4.83
N ALA A 51 9.59 21.82 5.02
CA ALA A 51 8.35 22.50 4.68
C ALA A 51 8.08 23.73 5.56
N ALA A 52 8.47 23.67 6.85
CA ALA A 52 8.45 24.80 7.77
C ALA A 52 9.37 25.96 7.37
N ARG A 53 10.39 25.75 6.51
CA ARG A 53 11.21 26.84 5.95
C ARG A 53 10.42 27.70 4.97
N TYR A 54 9.44 27.10 4.28
CA TYR A 54 8.61 27.80 3.30
C TYR A 54 7.31 28.31 3.89
N GLN A 55 6.75 27.62 4.89
CA GLN A 55 5.53 28.04 5.60
C GLN A 55 5.74 28.03 7.12
N ARG A 56 5.76 29.23 7.72
CA ARG A 56 5.98 29.40 9.17
C ARG A 56 4.92 28.75 10.07
N ASN A 57 3.70 28.56 9.58
CA ASN A 57 2.60 27.95 10.33
C ASN A 57 2.46 26.43 10.04
N MET A 58 3.50 25.80 9.47
CA MET A 58 3.46 24.38 9.15
C MET A 58 3.64 23.53 10.42
N GLY A 59 2.54 22.90 10.85
CA GLY A 59 2.55 21.91 11.92
C GLY A 59 2.33 20.50 11.39
N ILE A 60 2.38 19.52 12.31
CA ILE A 60 2.14 18.10 12.02
C ILE A 60 0.76 17.92 11.35
N GLY A 61 -0.29 18.49 11.94
CA GLY A 61 -1.65 18.39 11.43
C GLY A 61 -1.83 19.05 10.06
N THR A 62 -1.20 20.20 9.82
CA THR A 62 -1.24 20.90 8.52
C THR A 62 -0.55 20.09 7.43
N LEU A 63 0.59 19.46 7.73
CA LEU A 63 1.28 18.61 6.78
C LEU A 63 0.48 17.35 6.46
N VAL A 64 -0.10 16.68 7.47
CA VAL A 64 -0.93 15.50 7.26
C VAL A 64 -2.21 15.83 6.49
N SER A 65 -2.89 16.95 6.81
CA SER A 65 -4.12 17.34 6.12
C SER A 65 -3.88 17.75 4.67
N THR A 66 -2.75 18.41 4.38
CA THR A 66 -2.37 18.74 3.00
C THR A 66 -1.98 17.52 2.18
N MET A 67 -1.42 16.49 2.80
CA MET A 67 -1.06 15.24 2.14
C MET A 67 -2.20 14.22 2.03
N LEU A 68 -3.27 14.37 2.83
CA LEU A 68 -4.39 13.44 2.85
C LEU A 68 -5.08 13.28 1.48
N PRO A 69 -5.40 14.35 0.72
CA PRO A 69 -5.96 14.21 -0.62
C PRO A 69 -5.05 13.43 -1.58
N TYR A 70 -3.73 13.60 -1.47
CA TYR A 70 -2.77 12.85 -2.27
C TYR A 70 -2.79 11.37 -1.92
N SER A 71 -2.77 11.04 -0.62
CA SER A 71 -2.86 9.64 -0.15
C SER A 71 -4.12 8.95 -0.68
N ILE A 72 -5.28 9.62 -0.61
CA ILE A 72 -6.55 9.10 -1.14
C ILE A 72 -6.49 8.90 -2.66
N ALA A 73 -6.01 9.89 -3.41
CA ALA A 73 -5.91 9.81 -4.86
C ALA A 73 -4.98 8.66 -5.30
N PHE A 74 -3.82 8.53 -4.63
CA PHE A 74 -2.89 7.42 -4.88
C PHE A 74 -3.48 6.07 -4.51
N LEU A 75 -4.20 5.96 -3.39
CA LEU A 75 -4.84 4.72 -2.97
C LEU A 75 -5.86 4.25 -4.00
N ILE A 76 -6.75 5.15 -4.45
CA ILE A 76 -7.76 4.84 -5.47
C ILE A 76 -7.10 4.47 -6.79
N GLY A 77 -6.11 5.27 -7.24
CA GLY A 77 -5.40 5.02 -8.49
C GLY A 77 -4.66 3.68 -8.49
N TRP A 78 -3.96 3.35 -7.40
CA TRP A 78 -3.27 2.08 -7.26
C TRP A 78 -4.22 0.89 -7.17
N MET A 79 -5.32 1.03 -6.43
CA MET A 79 -6.32 -0.02 -6.32
C MET A 79 -6.98 -0.29 -7.67
N ALA A 80 -7.32 0.76 -8.42
CA ALA A 80 -7.85 0.64 -9.77
C ALA A 80 -6.85 -0.03 -10.72
N LEU A 81 -5.59 0.39 -10.69
CA LEU A 81 -4.53 -0.22 -11.50
C LEU A 81 -4.38 -1.71 -11.18
N PHE A 82 -4.29 -2.07 -9.89
CA PHE A 82 -4.17 -3.45 -9.45
C PHE A 82 -5.36 -4.29 -9.89
N TYR A 83 -6.58 -3.78 -9.73
CA TYR A 83 -7.79 -4.48 -10.13
C TYR A 83 -7.83 -4.72 -11.65
N MET A 84 -7.59 -3.66 -12.43
CA MET A 84 -7.57 -3.75 -13.90
C MET A 84 -6.47 -4.70 -14.38
N TRP A 85 -5.28 -4.65 -13.78
CA TRP A 85 -4.14 -5.47 -14.18
C TRP A 85 -4.37 -6.96 -13.90
N VAL A 86 -4.75 -7.29 -12.67
CA VAL A 86 -4.79 -8.67 -12.19
C VAL A 86 -6.09 -9.37 -12.57
N PHE A 87 -7.23 -8.68 -12.51
CA PHE A 87 -8.55 -9.31 -12.66
C PHE A 87 -9.20 -9.05 -14.03
N VAL A 88 -8.98 -7.88 -14.62
CA VAL A 88 -9.55 -7.56 -15.95
C VAL A 88 -8.65 -8.07 -17.07
N LEU A 89 -7.35 -7.78 -17.00
CA LEU A 89 -6.38 -8.21 -18.01
C LEU A 89 -5.82 -9.63 -17.75
N GLY A 90 -6.02 -10.17 -16.55
CA GLY A 90 -5.50 -11.50 -16.18
C GLY A 90 -3.98 -11.58 -16.16
N LEU A 91 -3.29 -10.44 -16.07
CA LEU A 91 -1.82 -10.40 -16.11
C LEU A 91 -1.26 -10.79 -14.74
N PRO A 92 -0.20 -11.63 -14.71
CA PRO A 92 0.43 -12.01 -13.46
C PRO A 92 1.12 -10.80 -12.83
N VAL A 93 1.19 -10.78 -11.50
CA VAL A 93 1.87 -9.72 -10.73
C VAL A 93 3.40 -9.72 -10.91
N GLY A 94 3.93 -10.77 -11.54
CA GLY A 94 5.33 -10.99 -11.86
C GLY A 94 5.57 -12.28 -12.63
N PRO A 95 6.79 -12.50 -13.16
CA PRO A 95 7.13 -13.71 -13.88
C PRO A 95 6.94 -14.97 -13.01
N GLY A 96 6.19 -15.95 -13.51
CA GLY A 96 5.93 -17.19 -12.77
C GLY A 96 5.02 -17.05 -11.55
N SER A 97 4.30 -15.93 -11.40
CA SER A 97 3.37 -15.72 -10.28
C SER A 97 1.91 -15.86 -10.74
N PRO A 98 1.27 -17.03 -10.51
CA PRO A 98 -0.14 -17.20 -10.86
C PRO A 98 -1.02 -16.31 -9.99
N THR A 99 -2.14 -15.84 -10.54
CA THR A 99 -3.10 -15.02 -9.79
C THR A 99 -3.88 -15.85 -8.76
N HIS A 100 -4.20 -17.09 -9.13
CA HIS A 100 -5.00 -18.01 -8.33
C HIS A 100 -4.14 -19.11 -7.71
N TYR A 101 -4.51 -19.47 -6.49
CA TYR A 101 -3.98 -20.62 -5.76
C TYR A 101 -5.06 -21.71 -5.71
N THR A 102 -4.69 -22.96 -6.00
CA THR A 102 -5.61 -24.10 -5.84
C THR A 102 -5.22 -24.85 -4.57
N PRO A 103 -6.04 -24.83 -3.50
CA PRO A 103 -5.76 -25.61 -2.31
C PRO A 103 -5.93 -27.11 -2.61
N GLY A 104 -4.88 -27.92 -2.43
CA GLY A 104 -5.00 -29.38 -2.42
C GLY A 104 -4.53 -30.16 -3.66
N VAL A 105 -3.57 -29.62 -4.41
CA VAL A 105 -2.61 -30.45 -5.19
C VAL A 105 -1.25 -30.45 -4.50
#